data_AF-A0A4R9FQI5-F1
#
_entry.id   AF-A0A4R9FQI5-F1
#
_cell.length_a   1.000
_cell.length_b   1.000
_cell.length_c   1.000
_cell.angle_alpha   90.00
_cell.angle_beta   90.00
_cell.angle_gamma   90.00
#
_symmetry.space_group_name_H-M   'P 1'
#
loop_
_entity.id
_entity.type
_entity.pdbx_description
1 polymer ?
#
loop_
_entity_poly.entity_id
_entity_poly.type
_entity_poly.pdbx_seq_one_letter_code
_entity_poly.pdbx_strand_id
1 'polypeptide(L)'
;MKLFKNLVLSLAFLSFSFSCQDGCNSEKSSQEVENGVGVLNAETKKSESKEPQILNFKDPSIKGVYDISFSETWAPKLRSESKGAICAEIDPSGGKLKIKFENQDTIYFLNLKPIDETSFQVVFENQEIFKGIFILERNILKGIHVKFFSPSEKINPLIRYDQGNSTGSKFEKPYPLHVKSIDTVIDCEMERAIAGCWESDERNRPWKDCRPPGYNNLKR
;
A
#
# COMPACT_ATOMS: atom_id res chain seq x y z
N MET A 1 30.83 -57.81 -10.35
CA MET A 1 31.59 -57.27 -11.50
C MET A 1 31.12 -55.84 -11.73
N LYS A 2 31.87 -54.81 -11.27
CA LYS A 2 32.90 -54.07 -12.04
C LYS A 2 32.27 -53.47 -13.31
N LEU A 3 32.10 -52.15 -13.46
CA LEU A 3 33.15 -51.11 -13.42
C LEU A 3 32.59 -49.71 -13.13
N PHE A 4 33.33 -48.99 -12.28
CA PHE A 4 33.44 -47.53 -12.24
C PHE A 4 33.88 -46.95 -13.59
N LYS A 5 33.48 -45.70 -13.89
CA LYS A 5 34.40 -44.71 -14.49
C LYS A 5 33.91 -43.28 -14.26
N ASN A 6 34.84 -42.50 -13.71
CA ASN A 6 34.80 -41.07 -13.45
C ASN A 6 34.66 -40.24 -14.74
N LEU A 7 34.09 -39.04 -14.65
CA LEU A 7 34.74 -37.87 -15.24
C LEU A 7 34.50 -36.63 -14.37
N VAL A 8 35.59 -35.90 -14.21
CA VAL A 8 35.87 -34.78 -13.34
C VAL A 8 36.18 -33.56 -14.24
N LEU A 9 36.07 -32.35 -13.66
CA LEU A 9 36.52 -31.03 -14.18
C LEU A 9 35.58 -30.38 -15.24
N SER A 10 35.30 -29.08 -15.23
CA SER A 10 36.13 -27.97 -14.77
C SER A 10 35.32 -26.70 -14.41
N LEU A 11 35.89 -25.93 -13.50
CA LEU A 11 35.59 -24.54 -13.14
C LEU A 11 35.72 -23.61 -14.36
N ALA A 12 34.84 -22.61 -14.45
CA ALA A 12 35.13 -21.34 -15.13
C ALA A 12 34.55 -20.17 -14.32
N PHE A 13 35.45 -19.44 -13.67
CA PHE A 13 35.25 -18.11 -13.10
C PHE A 13 35.02 -17.11 -14.24
N LEU A 14 33.95 -16.32 -14.18
CA LEU A 14 33.80 -15.09 -14.96
C LEU A 14 33.32 -13.98 -14.02
N SER A 15 34.28 -13.33 -13.38
CA SER A 15 34.12 -12.07 -12.67
C SER A 15 33.94 -10.94 -13.70
N PHE A 16 32.72 -10.43 -13.81
CA PHE A 16 32.45 -9.14 -14.46
C PHE A 16 32.67 -8.01 -13.46
N SER A 17 33.84 -7.38 -13.56
CA SER A 17 34.12 -6.09 -12.93
C SER A 17 33.41 -5.00 -13.74
N PHE A 18 32.26 -4.53 -13.25
CA PHE A 18 31.69 -3.27 -13.72
C PHE A 18 32.39 -2.12 -12.99
N SER A 19 33.27 -1.42 -13.71
CA SER A 19 33.80 -0.12 -13.35
C SER A 19 32.88 0.98 -13.92
N CYS A 20 32.32 1.79 -13.04
CA CYS A 20 31.97 3.21 -13.25
C CYS A 20 32.52 3.91 -11.99
N GLN A 21 33.53 4.78 -11.99
CA GLN A 21 33.69 6.03 -12.74
C GLN A 21 32.39 6.86 -12.75
N ASP A 22 32.15 7.63 -11.69
CA ASP A 22 32.47 9.06 -11.70
C ASP A 22 32.38 9.65 -10.30
N GLY A 23 33.46 10.34 -9.92
CA GLY A 23 33.50 11.20 -8.74
C GLY A 23 33.25 12.64 -9.19
N CYS A 24 32.40 13.34 -8.45
CA CYS A 24 32.50 14.79 -8.32
C CYS A 24 32.20 15.13 -6.85
N ASN A 25 33.29 15.26 -6.09
CA ASN A 25 33.33 16.03 -4.86
C ASN A 25 33.05 17.50 -5.21
N SER A 26 32.08 18.11 -4.55
CA SER A 26 32.00 19.57 -4.44
C SER A 26 32.35 19.92 -2.99
N GLU A 27 33.55 20.45 -2.82
CA GLU A 27 34.00 21.08 -1.60
C GLU A 27 33.37 22.47 -1.43
N LYS A 28 33.19 22.77 -0.14
CA LYS A 28 32.88 24.03 0.52
C LYS A 28 33.43 25.28 -0.16
N SER A 29 32.62 26.34 -0.13
CA SER A 29 33.09 27.71 -0.02
C SER A 29 32.25 28.42 1.04
N SER A 30 32.91 28.81 2.13
CA SER A 30 32.42 29.76 3.11
C SER A 30 32.87 31.16 2.70
N GLN A 31 31.95 32.13 2.70
CA GLN A 31 32.29 33.53 2.86
C GLN A 31 31.21 34.23 3.69
N GLU A 32 31.65 34.75 4.84
CA GLU A 32 30.98 35.75 5.70
C GLU A 32 30.68 37.02 4.86
N VAL A 33 29.71 37.90 5.19
CA VAL A 33 29.80 38.90 6.26
C VAL A 33 28.45 39.64 6.41
N GLU A 34 27.97 39.64 7.66
CA GLU A 34 27.28 40.67 8.45
C GLU A 34 26.02 41.48 8.05
N ASN A 35 25.19 41.57 9.11
CA ASN A 35 24.43 42.71 9.64
C ASN A 35 23.02 43.01 9.13
N GLY A 36 22.05 42.57 9.96
CA GLY A 36 20.69 43.08 9.98
C GLY A 36 19.96 42.65 11.25
N VAL A 37 19.96 43.52 12.26
CA VAL A 37 19.17 43.39 13.48
C VAL A 37 17.70 43.21 13.12
N GLY A 38 17.13 42.08 13.52
CA GLY A 38 15.71 41.81 13.45
C GLY A 38 15.37 40.76 14.50
N VAL A 39 14.96 41.21 15.68
CA VAL A 39 14.28 40.38 16.67
C VAL A 39 13.00 39.87 16.02
N LEU A 40 13.08 38.71 15.38
CA LEU A 40 11.93 37.95 14.94
C LEU A 40 11.75 36.83 15.94
N ASN A 41 10.63 36.92 16.65
CA ASN A 41 10.07 35.86 17.47
C ASN A 41 10.37 34.51 16.82
N ALA A 42 11.20 33.71 17.48
CA ALA A 42 11.21 32.28 17.27
C ALA A 42 9.86 31.77 17.78
N GLU A 43 8.80 31.95 16.98
CA GLU A 43 7.70 31.01 16.95
C GLU A 43 8.38 29.67 16.74
N THR A 44 8.48 28.95 17.84
CA THR A 44 8.90 27.57 17.85
C THR A 44 7.86 26.88 16.99
N LYS A 45 8.14 26.76 15.67
CA LYS A 45 7.42 25.83 14.81
C LYS A 45 7.55 24.52 15.55
N LYS A 46 6.47 24.12 16.24
CA LYS A 46 6.30 22.79 16.78
C LYS A 46 6.69 21.89 15.62
N SER A 47 7.86 21.27 15.71
CA SER A 47 8.25 20.20 14.81
C SER A 47 7.07 19.24 14.87
N GLU A 48 6.26 19.18 13.81
CA GLU A 48 5.24 18.15 13.71
C GLU A 48 5.95 16.84 13.97
N SER A 49 5.39 16.05 14.89
CA SER A 49 5.93 14.76 15.24
C SER A 49 6.18 13.98 13.95
N LYS A 50 7.42 13.54 13.76
CA LYS A 50 7.80 12.71 12.61
C LYS A 50 7.27 11.28 12.74
N GLU A 51 6.72 10.93 13.90
CA GLU A 51 6.25 9.59 14.18
C GLU A 51 4.82 9.36 13.66
N PRO A 52 4.56 8.17 13.07
CA PRO A 52 3.21 7.78 12.65
C PRO A 52 2.24 7.82 13.83
N GLN A 53 1.09 8.46 13.65
CA GLN A 53 0.05 8.52 14.67
C GLN A 53 -0.85 7.29 14.54
N ILE A 54 -0.90 6.43 15.56
CA ILE A 54 -1.87 5.33 15.61
C ILE A 54 -3.26 5.91 15.89
N LEU A 55 -4.24 5.55 15.07
CA LEU A 55 -5.61 6.01 15.20
C LEU A 55 -6.41 5.09 16.12
N ASN A 56 -7.38 5.68 16.82
CA ASN A 56 -8.36 4.91 17.58
C ASN A 56 -9.26 4.15 16.60
N PHE A 57 -9.58 2.88 16.86
CA PHE A 57 -10.42 2.04 16.01
C PHE A 57 -11.82 2.65 15.76
N LYS A 58 -12.31 3.49 16.67
CA LYS A 58 -13.59 4.20 16.53
C LYS A 58 -13.48 5.55 15.81
N ASP A 59 -12.29 5.94 15.35
CA ASP A 59 -12.10 7.20 14.63
C ASP A 59 -12.90 7.18 13.30
N PRO A 60 -13.85 8.12 13.09
CA PRO A 60 -14.69 8.12 11.90
C PRO A 60 -13.90 8.36 10.61
N SER A 61 -12.70 8.96 10.70
CA SER A 61 -11.85 9.19 9.54
C SER A 61 -11.34 7.91 8.90
N ILE A 62 -11.32 6.78 9.63
CA ILE A 62 -10.88 5.48 9.10
C ILE A 62 -11.86 4.93 8.05
N LYS A 63 -13.15 5.24 8.16
CA LYS A 63 -14.14 4.69 7.22
C LYS A 63 -13.83 5.11 5.79
N GLY A 64 -13.79 4.15 4.86
CA GLY A 64 -13.56 4.44 3.44
C GLY A 64 -13.03 3.25 2.65
N VAL A 65 -12.58 3.52 1.43
CA VAL A 65 -12.00 2.51 0.54
C VAL A 65 -10.48 2.62 0.53
N TYR A 66 -9.83 1.47 0.54
CA TYR A 66 -8.39 1.32 0.65
C TYR A 66 -7.85 0.48 -0.50
N ASP A 67 -6.65 0.81 -0.95
CA ASP A 67 -5.82 -0.02 -1.81
C ASP A 67 -4.90 -0.88 -0.95
N ILE A 68 -5.05 -2.21 -1.00
CA ILE A 68 -4.28 -3.14 -0.17
C ILE A 68 -3.23 -3.86 -1.01
N SER A 69 -1.99 -3.85 -0.52
CA SER A 69 -0.83 -4.52 -1.11
C SER A 69 -0.72 -5.99 -0.68
N PHE A 70 0.10 -6.74 -1.44
CA PHE A 70 0.51 -8.13 -1.17
C PHE A 70 -0.64 -9.14 -1.20
N SER A 71 -1.24 -9.32 -2.38
CA SER A 71 -2.36 -10.24 -2.58
C SER A 71 -2.01 -11.69 -2.26
N GLU A 72 -0.75 -12.09 -2.39
CA GLU A 72 -0.21 -13.39 -2.02
C GLU A 72 -0.38 -13.73 -0.53
N THR A 73 -0.50 -12.71 0.34
CA THR A 73 -0.74 -12.93 1.78
C THR A 73 -2.22 -13.08 2.10
N TRP A 74 -3.10 -12.42 1.33
CA TRP A 74 -4.55 -12.44 1.52
C TRP A 74 -5.20 -13.63 0.83
N ALA A 75 -4.83 -13.91 -0.42
CA ALA A 75 -5.51 -14.87 -1.27
C ALA A 75 -5.61 -16.28 -0.63
N PRO A 76 -4.54 -16.84 -0.02
CA PRO A 76 -4.63 -18.13 0.66
C PRO A 76 -5.60 -18.13 1.86
N LYS A 77 -5.65 -17.03 2.62
CA LYS A 77 -6.54 -16.88 3.79
C LYS A 77 -8.02 -16.78 3.39
N LEU A 78 -8.28 -16.30 2.17
CA LEU A 78 -9.61 -16.17 1.57
C LEU A 78 -9.96 -17.32 0.63
N ARG A 79 -9.09 -18.33 0.50
CA ARG A 79 -9.23 -19.44 -0.46
C ARG A 79 -9.41 -18.94 -1.90
N SER A 80 -8.73 -17.85 -2.24
CA SER A 80 -8.66 -17.29 -3.58
C SER A 80 -7.33 -17.68 -4.24
N GLU A 81 -7.36 -17.85 -5.56
CA GLU A 81 -6.16 -17.99 -6.39
C GLU A 81 -5.66 -16.64 -6.94
N SER A 82 -6.26 -15.54 -6.50
CA SER A 82 -5.93 -14.21 -7.04
C SER A 82 -4.48 -13.82 -6.81
N LYS A 83 -3.93 -13.12 -7.80
CA LYS A 83 -2.66 -12.38 -7.71
C LYS A 83 -2.85 -10.89 -8.02
N GLY A 84 -4.09 -10.47 -8.30
CA GLY A 84 -4.42 -9.08 -8.65
C GLY A 84 -4.34 -8.15 -7.45
N ALA A 85 -4.44 -6.85 -7.72
CA ALA A 85 -4.53 -5.86 -6.65
C ALA A 85 -5.79 -6.05 -5.80
N ILE A 86 -5.79 -5.48 -4.59
CA ILE A 86 -6.93 -5.61 -3.66
C ILE A 86 -7.56 -4.25 -3.41
N CYS A 87 -8.86 -4.16 -3.64
CA CYS A 87 -9.72 -3.08 -3.18
C CYS A 87 -10.43 -3.49 -1.89
N ALA A 88 -10.38 -2.66 -0.86
CA ALA A 88 -11.01 -2.92 0.43
C ALA A 88 -11.92 -1.78 0.87
N GLU A 89 -13.18 -2.07 1.23
CA GLU A 89 -14.10 -1.12 1.87
C GLU A 89 -14.12 -1.41 3.37
N ILE A 90 -13.70 -0.44 4.18
CA ILE A 90 -13.50 -0.57 5.61
C ILE A 90 -14.52 0.31 6.35
N ASP A 91 -15.31 -0.30 7.23
CA ASP A 91 -16.17 0.39 8.18
C ASP A 91 -15.95 -0.20 9.60
N PRO A 92 -15.04 0.38 10.39
CA PRO A 92 -14.73 -0.11 11.73
C PRO A 92 -15.94 -0.03 12.67
N SER A 93 -16.75 1.03 12.54
CA SER A 93 -17.94 1.25 13.37
C SER A 93 -19.01 0.18 13.14
N GLY A 94 -19.16 -0.26 11.89
CA GLY A 94 -20.00 -1.38 11.51
C GLY A 94 -19.35 -2.75 11.72
N GLY A 95 -18.07 -2.81 12.11
CA GLY A 95 -17.29 -4.04 12.22
C GLY A 95 -17.10 -4.77 10.88
N LYS A 96 -17.07 -4.04 9.76
CA LYS A 96 -17.11 -4.61 8.40
C LYS A 96 -15.85 -4.30 7.62
N LEU A 97 -15.39 -5.30 6.89
CA LEU A 97 -14.38 -5.20 5.85
C LEU A 97 -14.90 -5.97 4.63
N LYS A 98 -15.04 -5.29 3.48
CA LYS A 98 -15.27 -5.96 2.20
C LYS A 98 -13.99 -5.94 1.39
N ILE A 99 -13.66 -7.04 0.75
CA ILE A 99 -12.48 -7.16 -0.10
C ILE A 99 -12.91 -7.66 -1.47
N LYS A 100 -12.36 -7.05 -2.51
CA LYS A 100 -12.44 -7.54 -3.88
C LYS A 100 -11.04 -7.57 -4.46
N PHE A 101 -10.66 -8.70 -5.02
CA PHE A 101 -9.47 -8.78 -5.84
C PHE A 101 -9.81 -8.31 -7.25
N GLU A 102 -8.90 -7.57 -7.86
CA GLU A 102 -8.97 -7.16 -9.24
C GLU A 102 -9.16 -8.38 -10.17
N ASN A 103 -10.04 -8.24 -11.16
CA ASN A 103 -10.38 -9.28 -12.15
C ASN A 103 -11.03 -10.54 -11.58
N GLN A 104 -11.63 -10.47 -10.39
CA GLN A 104 -12.44 -11.55 -9.82
C GLN A 104 -13.84 -11.07 -9.49
N ASP A 105 -14.86 -11.84 -9.83
CA ASP A 105 -16.25 -11.47 -9.56
C ASP A 105 -16.59 -11.49 -8.06
N THR A 106 -15.92 -12.35 -7.30
CA THR A 106 -16.18 -12.56 -5.87
C THR A 106 -15.84 -11.34 -5.02
N ILE A 107 -16.78 -10.94 -4.16
CA ILE A 107 -16.56 -10.00 -3.07
C ILE A 107 -16.58 -10.78 -1.76
N TYR A 108 -15.49 -10.65 -0.99
CA TYR A 108 -15.34 -11.27 0.32
C TYR A 108 -15.86 -10.32 1.39
N PHE A 109 -16.66 -10.85 2.32
CA PHE A 109 -17.18 -10.11 3.46
C PHE A 109 -16.53 -10.63 4.74
N LEU A 110 -15.88 -9.73 5.46
CA LEU A 110 -15.11 -10.02 6.66
C LEU A 110 -15.58 -9.16 7.82
N ASN A 111 -15.31 -9.65 9.03
CA ASN A 111 -15.59 -8.93 10.25
C ASN A 111 -14.32 -8.29 10.81
N LEU A 112 -14.42 -7.03 11.22
CA LEU A 112 -13.42 -6.35 12.03
C LEU A 112 -13.87 -6.39 13.49
N LYS A 113 -13.04 -6.93 14.38
CA LYS A 113 -13.29 -6.94 15.82
C LYS A 113 -12.19 -6.16 16.54
N PRO A 114 -12.52 -5.20 17.42
CA PRO A 114 -11.50 -4.52 18.22
C PRO A 114 -10.85 -5.54 19.17
N ILE A 115 -9.52 -5.46 19.28
CA ILE A 115 -8.75 -6.13 20.33
C ILE A 115 -8.63 -5.16 21.51
N ASP A 116 -8.25 -3.92 21.20
CA ASP A 116 -8.18 -2.77 22.10
C ASP A 116 -8.66 -1.49 21.39
N GLU A 117 -8.36 -0.32 21.96
CA GLU A 117 -8.78 0.97 21.41
C GLU A 117 -8.11 1.32 20.08
N THR A 118 -6.96 0.73 19.75
CA THR A 118 -6.10 1.08 18.62
C THR A 118 -5.87 -0.05 17.64
N SER A 119 -6.10 -1.29 18.08
CA SER A 119 -5.86 -2.49 17.31
C SER A 119 -7.11 -3.33 17.11
N PHE A 120 -7.12 -4.08 16.02
CA PHE A 120 -8.23 -4.93 15.62
C PHE A 120 -7.75 -6.27 15.07
N GLN A 121 -8.68 -7.20 14.96
CA GLN A 121 -8.50 -8.46 14.25
C GLN A 121 -9.50 -8.55 13.09
N VAL A 122 -9.05 -9.18 12.01
CA VAL A 122 -9.84 -9.51 10.83
C VAL A 122 -10.27 -10.96 10.93
N VAL A 123 -11.57 -11.19 10.88
CA VAL A 123 -12.17 -12.53 11.00
C VAL A 123 -12.91 -12.89 9.71
N PHE A 124 -12.56 -14.05 9.14
CA PHE A 124 -13.23 -14.65 8.00
C PHE A 124 -13.67 -16.07 8.36
N GLU A 125 -14.93 -16.42 8.12
CA GLU A 125 -15.49 -17.74 8.47
C GLU A 125 -15.18 -18.20 9.92
N ASN A 126 -15.30 -17.29 10.90
CA ASN A 126 -14.98 -17.50 12.31
C ASN A 126 -13.50 -17.78 12.64
N GLN A 127 -12.59 -17.64 11.67
CA GLN A 127 -11.16 -17.74 11.87
C GLN A 127 -10.52 -16.33 11.86
N GLU A 128 -9.67 -16.05 12.84
CA GLU A 128 -8.78 -14.89 12.80
C GLU A 128 -7.73 -15.09 11.71
N ILE A 129 -7.70 -14.19 10.73
CA ILE A 129 -6.77 -14.27 9.61
C ILE A 129 -5.66 -13.21 9.68
N PHE A 130 -5.92 -12.08 10.35
CA PHE A 130 -4.97 -10.99 10.57
C PHE A 130 -5.28 -10.21 11.84
N LYS A 131 -4.28 -9.51 12.36
CA LYS A 131 -4.42 -8.35 13.24
C LYS A 131 -4.06 -7.08 12.48
N GLY A 132 -4.49 -5.92 12.95
CA GLY A 132 -4.10 -4.68 12.32
C GLY A 132 -4.25 -3.44 13.19
N ILE A 133 -3.72 -2.35 12.66
CA ILE A 133 -3.80 -0.99 13.22
C ILE A 133 -4.01 0.00 12.07
N PHE A 134 -4.62 1.13 12.40
CA PHE A 134 -4.72 2.27 11.51
C PHE A 134 -3.70 3.34 11.91
N ILE A 135 -3.04 3.93 10.92
CA ILE A 135 -1.98 4.91 11.11
C ILE A 135 -2.28 6.13 10.24
N LEU A 136 -2.22 7.32 10.82
CA LEU A 136 -2.15 8.56 10.07
C LEU A 136 -0.68 8.92 9.83
N GLU A 137 -0.26 8.82 8.57
CA GLU A 137 1.07 9.22 8.11
C GLU A 137 1.05 10.65 7.60
N ARG A 138 2.02 11.47 7.99
CA ARG A 138 2.07 12.91 7.65
C ARG A 138 3.21 13.29 6.73
N ASN A 139 4.16 12.38 6.48
CA ASN A 139 5.39 12.71 5.75
C ASN A 139 5.37 12.24 4.29
N ILE A 140 5.71 10.97 4.05
CA ILE A 140 6.06 10.48 2.71
C ILE A 140 4.81 10.05 1.94
N LEU A 141 4.00 9.19 2.56
CA LEU A 141 2.72 8.72 2.01
C LEU A 141 1.62 9.30 2.88
N LYS A 142 1.29 10.58 2.69
CA LYS A 142 0.29 11.25 3.53
C LYS A 142 -1.06 10.55 3.45
N GLY A 143 -1.75 10.47 4.59
CA GLY A 143 -3.10 9.93 4.68
C GLY A 143 -3.21 8.79 5.67
N ILE A 144 -4.38 8.14 5.68
CA ILE A 144 -4.66 7.02 6.57
C ILE A 144 -4.21 5.71 5.91
N HIS A 145 -3.39 4.96 6.63
CA HIS A 145 -2.93 3.63 6.27
C HIS A 145 -3.47 2.59 7.22
N VAL A 146 -3.54 1.36 6.73
CA VAL A 146 -3.79 0.17 7.52
C VAL A 146 -2.57 -0.75 7.40
N LYS A 147 -2.14 -1.30 8.52
CA LYS A 147 -1.10 -2.34 8.54
C LYS A 147 -1.71 -3.61 9.09
N PHE A 148 -1.54 -4.71 8.37
CA PHE A 148 -1.96 -6.04 8.78
C PHE A 148 -0.75 -6.88 9.19
N PHE A 149 -0.97 -7.73 10.20
CA PHE A 149 0.01 -8.61 10.79
C PHE A 149 -0.59 -10.00 10.91
N SER A 150 0.24 -11.04 10.82
CA SER A 150 -0.23 -12.39 11.13
C SER A 150 -0.75 -12.47 12.57
N PRO A 151 -1.71 -13.36 12.89
CA PRO A 151 -2.23 -13.50 14.26
C PRO A 151 -1.16 -13.75 15.32
N SER A 152 -0.08 -14.45 14.97
CA SER A 152 1.05 -14.75 15.86
C SER A 152 2.09 -13.62 15.98
N GLU A 153 2.07 -12.63 15.10
CA GLU A 153 3.06 -11.56 15.06
C GLU A 153 2.77 -10.48 16.11
N LYS A 154 3.82 -9.82 16.60
CA LYS A 154 3.66 -8.62 17.44
C LYS A 154 3.36 -7.42 16.54
N ILE A 155 2.34 -6.65 16.89
CA ILE A 155 2.01 -5.40 16.20
C ILE A 155 3.17 -4.42 16.35
N ASN A 156 3.71 -3.94 15.23
CA ASN A 156 4.77 -2.95 15.18
C ASN A 156 4.38 -1.79 14.25
N PRO A 157 4.01 -0.61 14.77
CA PRO A 157 3.58 0.53 13.97
C PRO A 157 4.71 1.11 13.09
N LEU A 158 5.98 0.86 13.42
CA LEU A 158 7.14 1.41 12.74
C LEU A 158 7.65 0.54 11.58
N ILE A 159 7.07 -0.65 11.36
CA ILE A 159 7.48 -1.51 10.25
C ILE A 159 7.27 -0.80 8.92
N ARG A 160 8.24 -0.88 8.01
CA ARG A 160 8.14 -0.20 6.71
C ARG A 160 7.15 -0.93 5.79
N TYR A 161 6.56 -0.18 4.87
CA TYR A 161 5.58 -0.69 3.90
C TYR A 161 6.18 -1.73 2.93
N ASP A 162 7.50 -1.71 2.71
CA ASP A 162 8.25 -2.63 1.86
C ASP A 162 8.69 -3.92 2.59
N GLN A 163 8.50 -4.01 3.91
CA GLN A 163 8.97 -5.14 4.73
C GLN A 163 7.94 -6.26 4.87
N GLY A 164 7.35 -6.70 3.75
CA GLY A 164 6.65 -7.99 3.63
C GLY A 164 5.33 -8.16 4.37
N ASN A 165 4.77 -7.09 4.94
CA ASN A 165 3.45 -7.13 5.57
C ASN A 165 2.39 -6.57 4.63
N SER A 166 1.19 -7.17 4.65
CA SER A 166 0.08 -6.56 3.94
C SER A 166 -0.24 -5.21 4.57
N THR A 167 -0.18 -4.18 3.74
CA THR A 167 -0.48 -2.80 4.12
C THR A 167 -1.43 -2.23 3.09
N GLY A 168 -2.16 -1.18 3.45
CA GLY A 168 -2.94 -0.46 2.48
C GLY A 168 -3.13 1.00 2.83
N SER A 169 -3.41 1.79 1.81
CA SER A 169 -3.64 3.22 1.91
C SER A 169 -5.09 3.54 1.58
N LYS A 170 -5.68 4.46 2.33
CA LYS A 170 -7.01 4.97 2.03
C LYS A 170 -6.94 5.79 0.75
N PHE A 171 -7.93 5.65 -0.12
CA PHE A 171 -8.10 6.56 -1.25
C PHE A 171 -8.47 7.95 -0.74
N GLU A 172 -7.54 8.90 -0.91
CA GLU A 172 -7.69 10.30 -0.52
C GLU A 172 -7.26 11.22 -1.68
N LYS A 173 -7.78 12.46 -1.66
CA LYS A 173 -7.41 13.47 -2.66
C LYS A 173 -5.88 13.67 -2.68
N PRO A 174 -5.24 13.72 -3.87
CA PRO A 174 -5.82 13.96 -5.19
C PRO A 174 -6.38 12.73 -5.93
N TYR A 175 -6.29 11.52 -5.36
CA TYR A 175 -6.92 10.32 -5.89
C TYR A 175 -8.40 10.23 -5.49
N PRO A 176 -9.27 9.49 -6.20
CA PRO A 176 -9.08 8.82 -7.52
C PRO A 176 -8.69 9.75 -8.66
N LEU A 177 -8.14 9.23 -9.77
CA LEU A 177 -7.81 10.01 -10.96
C LEU A 177 -8.98 10.09 -11.95
N HIS A 178 -9.67 8.99 -12.22
CA HIS A 178 -10.65 8.86 -13.29
C HIS A 178 -12.11 8.85 -12.80
N VAL A 179 -12.35 8.23 -11.64
CA VAL A 179 -13.65 8.16 -10.97
C VAL A 179 -13.85 9.43 -10.12
N LYS A 180 -15.08 9.94 -9.97
CA LYS A 180 -15.32 11.18 -9.18
C LYS A 180 -15.18 10.95 -7.67
N SER A 181 -15.69 9.82 -7.18
CA SER A 181 -15.56 9.37 -5.79
C SER A 181 -15.39 7.86 -5.74
N ILE A 182 -14.53 7.35 -4.84
CA ILE A 182 -14.43 5.92 -4.54
C ILE A 182 -15.15 5.69 -3.21
N ASP A 183 -16.37 5.19 -3.29
CA ASP A 183 -17.22 4.93 -2.11
C ASP A 183 -17.36 3.43 -1.82
N THR A 184 -17.13 2.58 -2.82
CA THR A 184 -17.24 1.12 -2.73
C THR A 184 -16.01 0.40 -3.30
N VAL A 185 -15.87 -0.89 -2.99
CA VAL A 185 -14.85 -1.75 -3.62
C VAL A 185 -14.99 -1.82 -5.15
N ILE A 186 -16.21 -1.65 -5.69
CA ILE A 186 -16.45 -1.63 -7.14
C ILE A 186 -15.93 -0.35 -7.77
N ASP A 187 -16.07 0.80 -7.10
CA ASP A 187 -15.53 2.06 -7.61
C ASP A 187 -13.99 2.01 -7.68
N CYS A 188 -13.36 1.37 -6.69
CA CYS A 188 -11.91 1.16 -6.67
C CYS A 188 -11.45 0.23 -7.79
N GLU A 189 -12.12 -0.90 -8.00
CA GLU A 189 -11.79 -1.78 -9.12
C GLU A 189 -11.99 -1.05 -10.45
N MET A 190 -13.04 -0.26 -10.58
CA MET A 190 -13.31 0.49 -11.80
C MET A 190 -12.26 1.57 -12.06
N GLU A 191 -11.81 2.31 -11.03
CA GLU A 191 -10.69 3.25 -11.14
C GLU A 191 -9.43 2.56 -11.68
N ARG A 192 -9.10 1.37 -11.17
CA ARG A 192 -7.96 0.56 -11.62
C ARG A 192 -8.14 0.06 -13.06
N ALA A 193 -9.32 -0.48 -13.38
CA ALA A 193 -9.61 -0.98 -14.73
C ALA A 193 -9.55 0.12 -15.79
N ILE A 194 -10.00 1.34 -15.45
CA ILE A 194 -9.89 2.51 -16.32
C ILE A 194 -8.42 2.92 -16.49
N ALA A 195 -7.65 2.98 -15.40
CA ALA A 195 -6.22 3.28 -15.47
C ALA A 195 -5.48 2.27 -16.36
N GLY A 196 -5.70 0.97 -16.15
CA GLY A 196 -5.11 -0.09 -16.98
C GLY A 196 -5.55 -0.02 -18.45
N CYS A 197 -6.78 0.43 -18.73
CA CYS A 197 -7.21 0.69 -20.10
C CYS A 197 -6.42 1.84 -20.75
N TRP A 198 -6.16 2.93 -20.02
CA TRP A 198 -5.37 4.05 -20.53
C TRP A 198 -3.91 3.67 -20.79
N GLU A 199 -3.36 2.76 -19.99
CA GLU A 199 -2.00 2.21 -20.16
C GLU A 199 -1.91 1.17 -21.28
N SER A 200 -3.05 0.62 -21.73
CA SER A 200 -3.11 -0.39 -22.79
C SER A 200 -3.07 0.22 -24.19
N ASP A 201 -2.46 -0.52 -25.13
CA ASP A 201 -2.53 -0.22 -26.56
C ASP A 201 -3.98 -0.08 -27.03
N GLU A 202 -4.27 0.90 -27.90
CA GLU A 202 -5.63 1.22 -28.36
C GLU A 202 -6.40 0.01 -28.92
N ARG A 203 -5.69 -0.91 -29.58
CA ARG A 203 -6.29 -2.12 -30.18
C ARG A 203 -6.71 -3.17 -29.14
N ASN A 204 -6.13 -3.12 -27.95
CA ASN A 204 -6.34 -4.08 -26.88
C ASN A 204 -7.21 -3.52 -25.74
N ARG A 205 -7.69 -2.28 -25.88
CA ARG A 205 -8.51 -1.65 -24.85
C ARG A 205 -9.85 -2.37 -24.71
N PRO A 206 -10.29 -2.67 -23.47
CA PRO A 206 -11.62 -3.23 -23.23
C PRO A 206 -12.74 -2.26 -23.62
N TRP A 207 -12.46 -0.94 -23.57
CA TRP A 207 -13.39 0.11 -23.98
C TRP A 207 -12.66 1.14 -24.85
N LYS A 208 -13.29 1.53 -25.98
CA LYS A 208 -12.71 2.43 -26.98
C LYS A 208 -12.06 3.70 -26.39
N ASP A 209 -12.75 4.33 -25.44
CA ASP A 209 -12.29 5.57 -24.79
C ASP A 209 -12.00 5.37 -23.29
N CYS A 210 -11.77 4.12 -22.85
CA CYS A 210 -11.62 3.76 -21.44
C CYS A 210 -12.78 4.23 -20.56
N ARG A 211 -13.98 4.24 -21.14
CA ARG A 211 -15.25 4.57 -20.50
C ARG A 211 -16.12 3.32 -20.45
N PRO A 212 -16.20 2.64 -19.29
CA PRO A 212 -17.03 1.47 -19.12
C PRO A 212 -18.51 1.82 -19.37
N PRO A 213 -19.26 0.98 -20.11
CA PRO A 213 -20.67 1.23 -20.35
C PRO A 213 -21.47 1.19 -19.03
N GLY A 214 -22.36 2.16 -18.85
CA GLY A 214 -23.21 2.26 -17.66
C GLY A 214 -22.53 2.80 -16.39
N TYR A 215 -21.22 3.04 -16.41
CA TYR A 215 -20.49 3.58 -15.27
C TYR A 215 -20.48 5.12 -15.30
N ASN A 216 -21.39 5.73 -14.55
CA ASN A 216 -21.65 7.17 -14.62
C ASN A 216 -20.78 8.03 -13.68
N ASN A 217 -19.94 7.38 -12.87
CA ASN A 217 -19.11 8.03 -11.86
C ASN A 217 -17.74 8.48 -12.41
N LEU A 218 -17.68 8.96 -13.66
CA LEU A 218 -16.43 9.36 -14.31
C LEU A 218 -16.21 10.87 -14.30
N LYS A 219 -14.96 11.30 -14.11
CA LYS A 219 -14.56 12.70 -14.32
C LYS A 219 -14.67 13.05 -15.81
N ARG A 220 -14.94 14.33 -16.08
CA ARG A 220 -15.07 14.89 -17.43
C ARG A 220 -13.76 15.50 -17.89
#